data_AF-A0A7Y8HF62-F1
#
_entry.id   AF-A0A7Y8HF62-F1
#
_cell.length_a   1.000
_cell.length_b   1.000
_cell.length_c   1.000
_cell.angle_alpha   90.00
_cell.angle_beta   90.00
_cell.angle_gamma   90.00
#
_symmetry.space_group_name_H-M   'P 1'
#
loop_
_entity.id
_entity.type
_entity.pdbx_description
1 polymer ?
#
loop_
_entity_poly.entity_id
_entity_poly.type
_entity_poly.pdbx_seq_one_letter_code
_entity_poly.pdbx_strand_id
1 'polypeptide(L)'
;DRYSGEDVLKKAQKIFYQLGMARTKHRNGVLIYLATDHRKFAIVGDEGIHRVVPENYWQDVSEEMQKHFREGKFFTGLCRAIQQIGEKLQTHFPPEKAGVNELPDEISERE
;
A
#
# COMPACT_ATOMS: atom_id res chain seq x y z
N ASP A 1 12.08 -3.46 21.89
CA ASP A 1 11.16 -2.66 21.07
C ASP A 1 9.87 -3.47 20.88
N ARG A 2 8.72 -3.05 21.44
CA ARG A 2 7.47 -3.86 21.43
C ARG A 2 6.66 -3.75 20.11
N TYR A 3 7.24 -3.16 19.06
CA TYR A 3 6.54 -2.88 17.82
C TYR A 3 7.49 -3.05 16.63
N SER A 4 7.95 -4.27 16.36
CA SER A 4 8.90 -4.54 15.26
C SER A 4 8.29 -4.28 13.88
N GLY A 5 9.11 -4.22 12.82
CA GLY A 5 8.59 -4.12 11.45
C GLY A 5 7.67 -5.31 11.08
N GLU A 6 7.93 -6.49 11.66
CA GLU A 6 7.10 -7.67 11.47
C GLU A 6 5.71 -7.52 12.11
N ASP A 7 5.62 -6.87 13.28
CA ASP A 7 4.34 -6.58 13.94
C ASP A 7 3.48 -5.61 13.10
N VAL A 8 4.12 -4.60 12.50
CA VAL A 8 3.46 -3.62 11.61
C VAL A 8 2.92 -4.30 10.36
N LEU A 9 3.72 -5.18 9.73
CA LEU A 9 3.30 -5.92 8.55
C LEU A 9 2.14 -6.88 8.86
N LYS A 10 2.22 -7.65 9.96
CA LYS A 10 1.13 -8.54 10.40
C LYS A 10 -0.16 -7.77 10.67
N LYS A 11 -0.06 -6.61 11.31
CA LYS A 11 -1.22 -5.73 11.56
C LYS A 11 -1.81 -5.20 10.25
N ALA A 12 -0.98 -4.74 9.33
CA ALA A 12 -1.40 -4.28 8.02
C ALA A 12 -2.11 -5.39 7.22
N GLN A 13 -1.56 -6.61 7.21
CA GLN A 13 -2.21 -7.77 6.57
C GLN A 13 -3.57 -8.08 7.19
N LYS A 14 -3.69 -8.06 8.51
CA LYS A 14 -4.98 -8.26 9.19
C LYS A 14 -6.00 -7.20 8.76
N ILE A 15 -5.60 -5.93 8.72
CA ILE A 15 -6.46 -4.82 8.29
C ILE A 15 -6.87 -4.99 6.82
N PHE A 16 -5.93 -5.37 5.94
CA PHE A 16 -6.17 -5.63 4.52
C PHE A 16 -7.34 -6.61 4.31
N TYR A 17 -7.33 -7.74 5.02
CA TYR A 17 -8.42 -8.71 4.94
C TYR A 17 -9.72 -8.23 5.61
N GLN A 18 -9.63 -7.51 6.72
CA GLN A 18 -10.80 -6.96 7.42
C GLN A 18 -11.55 -5.93 6.58
N LEU A 19 -10.83 -5.10 5.83
CA LEU A 19 -11.39 -4.12 4.90
C LEU A 19 -11.91 -4.77 3.61
N GLY A 20 -11.71 -6.08 3.42
CA GLY A 20 -12.14 -6.77 2.21
C GLY A 20 -11.32 -6.38 0.97
N MET A 21 -10.12 -5.83 1.15
CA MET A 21 -9.27 -5.34 0.05
C MET A 21 -8.86 -6.44 -0.95
N ALA A 22 -8.97 -7.71 -0.52
CA ALA A 22 -8.77 -8.90 -1.35
C ALA A 22 -9.97 -9.21 -2.29
N ARG A 23 -11.08 -8.50 -2.18
CA ARG A 23 -12.34 -8.76 -2.92
C ARG A 23 -12.42 -7.93 -4.21
N THR A 24 -11.30 -7.73 -4.87
CA THR A 24 -11.22 -7.08 -6.20
C THR A 24 -11.21 -8.15 -7.29
N LYS A 25 -11.84 -7.87 -8.44
CA LYS A 25 -11.90 -8.80 -9.59
C LYS A 25 -10.51 -9.27 -10.02
N HIS A 26 -9.53 -8.38 -9.96
CA HIS A 26 -8.18 -8.63 -10.43
C HIS A 26 -7.17 -8.92 -9.32
N ARG A 27 -7.61 -8.99 -8.06
CA ARG A 27 -6.73 -9.15 -6.89
C ARG A 27 -5.62 -8.10 -6.92
N ASN A 28 -6.03 -6.85 -7.12
CA ASN A 28 -5.16 -5.69 -7.33
C ASN A 28 -5.30 -4.62 -6.22
N GLY A 29 -5.80 -5.02 -5.05
CA GLY A 29 -5.88 -4.15 -3.88
C GLY A 29 -4.50 -3.86 -3.29
N VAL A 30 -4.27 -2.62 -2.87
CA VAL A 30 -3.06 -2.21 -2.13
C VAL A 30 -3.47 -1.46 -0.87
N LEU A 31 -2.85 -1.80 0.26
CA LEU A 31 -2.95 -1.06 1.52
C LEU A 31 -1.58 -0.49 1.87
N ILE A 32 -1.52 0.83 2.06
CA ILE A 32 -0.41 1.50 2.72
C ILE A 32 -0.83 1.77 4.17
N TYR A 33 -0.22 1.06 5.11
CA TYR A 33 -0.47 1.21 6.54
C TYR A 33 0.60 2.10 7.17
N LEU A 34 0.18 3.14 7.89
CA LEU A 34 1.05 4.07 8.60
C LEU A 34 0.82 3.94 10.12
N ALA A 35 1.89 3.62 10.86
CA ALA A 35 1.93 3.68 12.31
C ALA A 35 2.71 4.94 12.73
N THR A 36 2.00 6.07 12.80
CA THR A 36 2.54 7.41 13.08
C THR A 36 3.32 7.47 14.39
N ASP A 37 2.81 6.83 15.45
CA ASP A 37 3.40 6.83 16.79
C ASP A 37 4.81 6.21 16.82
N HIS A 38 5.07 5.29 15.90
CA HIS A 38 6.33 4.56 15.80
C HIS A 38 7.15 4.95 14.58
N ARG A 39 6.66 5.87 13.73
CA ARG A 39 7.25 6.22 12.42
C ARG A 39 7.54 4.98 11.56
N LYS A 40 6.67 3.97 11.65
CA LYS A 40 6.77 2.73 10.86
C LYS A 40 5.64 2.69 9.85
N PHE A 41 5.85 1.98 8.75
CA PHE A 41 4.84 1.76 7.74
C PHE A 41 4.98 0.36 7.15
N ALA A 42 3.92 -0.11 6.52
CA ALA A 42 3.91 -1.34 5.75
C ALA A 42 3.09 -1.15 4.49
N ILE A 43 3.49 -1.81 3.41
CA ILE A 43 2.77 -1.85 2.15
C ILE A 43 2.34 -3.30 1.92
N VAL A 44 1.05 -3.52 1.71
CA VAL A 44 0.46 -4.84 1.46
C VAL A 44 -0.26 -4.78 0.12
N GLY A 45 0.29 -5.48 -0.87
CA GLY A 45 -0.38 -5.72 -2.15
C GLY A 45 -0.99 -7.10 -2.21
N ASP A 46 -2.10 -7.23 -2.94
CA ASP A 46 -2.74 -8.51 -3.22
C ASP A 46 -1.97 -9.30 -4.30
N GLU A 47 -2.31 -10.59 -4.43
CA GLU A 47 -1.59 -11.55 -5.27
C GLU A 47 -1.52 -11.17 -6.75
N GLY A 48 -2.56 -10.52 -7.28
CA GLY A 48 -2.58 -10.11 -8.69
C GLY A 48 -1.44 -9.16 -9.01
N ILE A 49 -1.15 -8.22 -8.10
CA ILE A 49 -0.04 -7.27 -8.26
C ILE A 49 1.29 -7.97 -8.12
N HIS A 50 1.42 -8.86 -7.13
CA HIS A 50 2.67 -9.59 -6.89
C HIS A 50 3.09 -10.45 -8.09
N ARG A 51 2.13 -10.94 -8.88
CA ARG A 51 2.40 -11.71 -10.11
C ARG A 51 2.91 -10.89 -11.29
N VAL A 52 2.70 -9.57 -11.29
CA VAL A 52 3.00 -8.70 -12.45
C VAL A 52 4.14 -7.71 -12.19
N VAL A 53 4.41 -7.40 -10.92
CA VAL A 53 5.51 -6.50 -10.53
C VAL A 53 6.83 -7.26 -10.33
N PRO A 54 7.99 -6.63 -10.57
CA PRO A 54 9.29 -7.21 -10.22
C PRO A 54 9.41 -7.53 -8.72
N GLU A 55 10.25 -8.50 -8.36
CA GLU A 55 10.45 -8.93 -6.97
C GLU A 55 10.88 -7.78 -6.04
N ASN A 56 11.70 -6.85 -6.54
CA ASN A 56 12.22 -5.72 -5.78
C ASN A 56 11.26 -4.52 -5.70
N TYR A 57 10.11 -4.58 -6.37
CA TYR A 57 9.21 -3.43 -6.52
C TYR A 57 8.78 -2.81 -5.18
N TRP A 58 8.31 -3.63 -4.24
CA TRP A 58 7.86 -3.14 -2.94
C TRP A 58 9.01 -2.62 -2.07
N GLN A 59 10.20 -3.17 -2.26
CA GLN A 59 11.41 -2.67 -1.62
C GLN A 59 11.77 -1.28 -2.15
N ASP A 60 11.77 -1.09 -3.47
CA ASP A 60 12.06 0.20 -4.10
C ASP A 60 11.08 1.29 -3.62
N VAL A 61 9.78 1.00 -3.63
CA VAL A 61 8.73 1.92 -3.13
C VAL A 61 8.95 2.24 -1.65
N SER A 62 9.27 1.22 -0.83
CA SER A 62 9.53 1.41 0.60
C SER A 62 10.78 2.27 0.84
N GLU A 63 11.85 2.05 0.08
CA GLU A 63 13.08 2.84 0.20
C GLU A 63 12.86 4.32 -0.17
N GLU A 64 12.07 4.59 -1.20
CA GLU A 64 11.72 5.96 -1.56
C GLU A 64 10.87 6.65 -0.48
N MET A 65 9.88 5.96 0.06
CA MET A 65 9.10 6.47 1.20
C MET A 65 10.00 6.76 2.40
N GLN A 66 10.92 5.85 2.73
CA GLN A 66 11.87 6.05 3.83
C GLN A 66 12.75 7.27 3.65
N LYS A 67 13.25 7.55 2.44
CA LYS A 67 14.06 8.75 2.15
C LYS A 67 13.29 10.01 2.53
N HIS A 68 12.04 10.14 2.09
CA HIS A 68 11.20 11.28 2.41
C HIS A 68 10.84 11.35 3.90
N PHE A 69 10.59 10.21 4.55
CA PHE A 69 10.24 10.16 5.97
C PHE A 69 11.41 10.58 6.87
N ARG A 70 12.65 10.24 6.49
CA ARG A 70 13.87 10.70 7.18
C ARG A 70 14.03 12.22 7.15
N GLU A 71 13.53 12.86 6.09
CA GLU A 71 13.51 14.32 5.94
C GLU A 71 12.28 14.99 6.57
N GLY A 72 11.40 14.22 7.24
CA GLY A 72 10.13 14.72 7.79
C GLY A 72 9.05 15.01 6.73
N LYS A 73 9.30 14.67 5.46
CA LYS A 73 8.41 14.90 4.33
C LYS A 73 7.43 13.74 4.13
N PHE A 74 6.66 13.41 5.16
CA PHE A 74 5.76 12.25 5.15
C PHE A 74 4.72 12.30 4.03
N PHE A 75 4.04 13.44 3.87
CA PHE A 75 3.05 13.64 2.82
C PHE A 75 3.64 13.42 1.42
N THR A 76 4.81 13.99 1.14
CA THR A 76 5.50 13.81 -0.14
C THR A 76 5.84 12.35 -0.39
N GLY A 77 6.41 11.66 0.60
CA GLY A 77 6.73 10.24 0.48
C GLY A 77 5.49 9.38 0.18
N LEU A 78 4.36 9.67 0.83
CA LEU A 78 3.11 8.96 0.60
C LEU A 78 2.54 9.22 -0.80
N CYS A 79 2.46 10.49 -1.23
CA CYS A 79 1.99 10.84 -2.57
C CYS A 79 2.84 10.17 -3.67
N ARG A 80 4.16 10.14 -3.49
CA ARG A 80 5.08 9.48 -4.43
C ARG A 80 4.84 7.98 -4.52
N ALA A 81 4.64 7.32 -3.38
CA ALA A 81 4.32 5.89 -3.34
C ALA A 81 2.99 5.59 -4.03
N ILE A 82 1.94 6.34 -3.70
CA ILE A 82 0.61 6.19 -4.33
C ILE A 82 0.71 6.39 -5.84
N GLN A 83 1.45 7.40 -6.30
CA GLN A 83 1.65 7.65 -7.72
C GLN A 83 2.35 6.46 -8.42
N GLN A 84 3.45 5.96 -7.87
CA GLN A 84 4.18 4.82 -8.44
C GLN A 84 3.36 3.53 -8.47
N ILE A 85 2.59 3.28 -7.41
CA ILE A 85 1.66 2.15 -7.34
C ILE A 85 0.56 2.32 -8.39
N GLY A 86 -0.01 3.51 -8.50
CA GLY A 86 -1.03 3.85 -9.50
C GLY A 86 -0.54 3.65 -10.93
N GLU A 87 0.68 4.07 -11.27
CA GLU A 87 1.28 3.90 -12.60
C GLU A 87 1.47 2.41 -12.95
N LYS A 88 1.90 1.58 -12.01
CA LYS A 88 1.99 0.12 -12.20
C LYS A 88 0.62 -0.53 -12.32
N LEU A 89 -0.32 -0.14 -11.47
CA LEU A 89 -1.69 -0.63 -11.56
C LEU A 89 -2.32 -0.26 -12.91
N GLN A 90 -2.14 0.96 -13.40
CA GLN A 90 -2.64 1.38 -14.72
C GLN A 90 -2.01 0.57 -15.86
N THR A 91 -0.73 0.25 -15.75
CA THR A 91 0.00 -0.53 -16.77
C THR A 91 -0.49 -1.97 -16.87
N HIS A 92 -0.75 -2.62 -15.72
CA HIS A 92 -1.09 -4.05 -15.68
C HIS A 92 -2.60 -4.33 -15.53
N PHE A 93 -3.35 -3.39 -14.98
CA PHE A 93 -4.79 -3.45 -14.71
C PHE A 93 -5.45 -2.16 -15.18
N PRO A 94 -5.44 -1.88 -16.51
CA PRO A 94 -6.04 -0.66 -17.03
C PRO A 94 -7.53 -0.59 -16.67
N PRO A 95 -8.05 0.59 -16.30
CA PRO A 95 -9.43 0.74 -15.88
C PRO A 95 -10.39 0.38 -17.02
N GLU A 96 -11.39 -0.44 -16.73
CA GLU A 96 -12.50 -0.66 -17.67
C GLU A 96 -13.28 0.66 -17.84
N LYS A 97 -13.83 0.92 -19.05
CA LYS A 97 -14.47 2.21 -19.43
C LYS A 97 -15.60 2.68 -18.49
N ALA A 98 -16.14 1.79 -17.67
CA ALA A 98 -17.14 2.06 -16.64
C ALA A 98 -16.57 1.73 -15.25
N GLY A 99 -15.40 2.28 -14.93
CA GLY A 99 -14.63 1.97 -13.72
C GLY A 99 -15.50 1.98 -12.48
N VAL A 100 -15.80 0.79 -11.97
CA VAL A 100 -16.47 0.62 -10.69
C VAL A 100 -15.41 0.84 -9.62
N ASN A 101 -15.67 1.75 -8.68
CA ASN A 101 -14.80 1.88 -7.53
C ASN A 101 -14.99 0.64 -6.64
N GLU A 102 -14.09 -0.34 -6.74
CA GLU A 102 -14.17 -1.60 -6.00
C GLU A 102 -13.80 -1.43 -4.51
N LEU A 103 -13.06 -0.37 -4.16
CA LEU A 103 -12.56 -0.10 -2.82
C LEU A 103 -12.77 1.37 -2.47
N PRO A 104 -13.36 1.71 -1.30
CA PRO A 104 -13.54 3.11 -0.93
C PRO A 104 -12.19 3.81 -0.76
N ASP A 105 -12.09 5.06 -1.23
CA ASP A 105 -10.91 5.93 -1.08
C ASP A 105 -10.76 6.53 0.33
N GLU A 106 -11.43 5.95 1.32
CA GLU A 106 -11.49 6.48 2.69
C GLU A 106 -10.22 6.11 3.47
N ILE A 107 -9.67 7.09 4.20
CA ILE A 107 -8.61 6.83 5.17
C ILE A 107 -9.23 6.05 6.33
N SER A 108 -8.85 4.78 6.46
CA SER A 108 -9.28 3.95 7.57
C SER A 108 -8.51 4.34 8.85
N GLU A 109 -9.05 5.29 9.59
CA GLU A 109 -8.59 5.62 10.94
C GLU A 109 -9.23 4.63 11.93
N ARG A 110 -8.42 3.82 12.61
CA ARG A 110 -8.87 3.10 13.81
C ARG A 110 -7.99 3.54 14.97
N GLU A 111 -8.64 4.10 15.99
CA GLU A 111 -8.09 4.35 17.32
C GLU A 111 -7.45 3.09 17.93
#